data_AF-A0A0B5L050-F1
#
_entry.id   AF-A0A0B5L050-F1
#
_cell.length_a   1.000
_cell.length_b   1.000
_cell.length_c   1.000
_cell.angle_alpha   90.00
_cell.angle_beta   90.00
_cell.angle_gamma   90.00
#
_symmetry.space_group_name_H-M   'P 1'
#
loop_
_entity.id
_entity.type
_entity.pdbx_description
1 polymer ?
#
loop_
_entity_poly.entity_id
_entity_poly.type
_entity_poly.pdbx_seq_one_letter_code
_entity_poly.pdbx_strand_id
1 'polypeptide(L)'
;MRSLRIVLMILVAMYALFFMKTFSNPGEAVAVPEKIAHNLIENFNISRKSIIIDSRKVAGIVFSEGNYYLCSDDGNLVSSVLSEELFRLYPLFLEVKLEGLQLSEEGKKILSLLEPVLNSGFVSTVFFESKKVILIKGVTLSFRDWRDFVNNFEMLKSQIDFLEPRSEYFLTESGILIKIRGD
;
A
#
# COMPACT_ATOMS: atom_id res chain seq x y z
N MET A 1 23.41 -27.11 -14.12
CA MET A 1 22.47 -26.00 -14.38
C MET A 1 21.02 -26.40 -14.69
N ARG A 2 20.68 -27.70 -14.90
CA ARG A 2 19.28 -28.12 -15.16
C ARG A 2 18.43 -28.24 -13.89
N SER A 3 19.00 -28.65 -12.75
CA SER A 3 18.28 -28.81 -11.48
C SER A 3 17.81 -27.47 -10.89
N LEU A 4 18.59 -26.40 -11.01
CA LEU A 4 18.25 -25.07 -10.49
C LEU A 4 17.00 -24.47 -11.16
N ARG A 5 16.83 -24.72 -12.47
CA ARG A 5 15.64 -24.26 -13.23
C ARG A 5 14.38 -25.02 -12.81
N ILE A 6 14.51 -26.30 -12.47
CA ILE A 6 13.39 -27.12 -12.00
C ILE A 6 12.94 -26.67 -10.62
N VAL A 7 13.88 -26.38 -9.71
CA VAL A 7 13.57 -25.85 -8.37
C VAL A 7 12.92 -24.47 -8.46
N LEU A 8 13.39 -23.58 -9.34
CA LEU A 8 12.78 -22.28 -9.58
C LEU A 8 11.36 -22.40 -10.12
N MET A 9 11.10 -23.30 -11.07
CA MET A 9 9.75 -23.53 -11.59
C MET A 9 8.82 -24.12 -10.53
N ILE A 10 9.31 -25.02 -9.67
CA ILE A 10 8.51 -25.56 -8.55
C ILE A 10 8.20 -24.45 -7.54
N LEU A 11 9.15 -23.56 -7.25
CA LEU A 11 8.93 -22.41 -6.36
C LEU A 11 7.93 -21.40 -6.94
N VAL A 12 8.01 -21.10 -8.23
CA VAL A 12 7.05 -20.21 -8.91
C VAL A 12 5.67 -20.86 -9.00
N ALA A 13 5.59 -22.17 -9.24
CA ALA A 13 4.32 -22.90 -9.24
C ALA A 13 3.72 -23.01 -7.83
N MET A 14 4.53 -23.21 -6.80
CA MET A 14 4.08 -23.18 -5.41
C MET A 14 3.63 -21.78 -5.00
N TYR A 15 4.34 -20.73 -5.44
CA TYR A 15 3.93 -19.34 -5.21
C TYR A 15 2.59 -19.03 -5.90
N ALA A 16 2.41 -19.47 -7.15
CA ALA A 16 1.15 -19.30 -7.88
C ALA A 16 -0.01 -20.12 -7.28
N LEU A 17 0.24 -21.35 -6.83
CA LEU A 17 -0.77 -22.20 -6.17
C LEU A 17 -1.14 -21.68 -4.79
N PHE A 18 -0.17 -21.15 -4.03
CA PHE A 18 -0.43 -20.49 -2.76
C PHE A 18 -1.29 -19.25 -2.99
N PHE A 19 -0.95 -18.42 -3.98
CA PHE A 19 -1.74 -17.23 -4.34
C PHE A 19 -3.15 -17.59 -4.85
N MET A 20 -3.32 -18.67 -5.62
CA MET A 20 -4.65 -19.06 -6.09
C MET A 20 -5.53 -19.60 -4.96
N LYS A 21 -4.96 -20.31 -3.97
CA LYS A 21 -5.77 -20.94 -2.91
C LYS A 21 -6.25 -19.95 -1.84
N THR A 22 -5.52 -18.87 -1.58
CA THR A 22 -5.93 -17.84 -0.60
C THR A 22 -7.05 -16.92 -1.11
N PHE A 23 -7.32 -16.89 -2.43
CA PHE A 23 -8.30 -15.98 -3.03
C PHE A 23 -9.49 -16.69 -3.71
N SER A 24 -9.72 -17.97 -3.43
CA SER A 24 -10.83 -18.77 -3.98
C SER A 24 -12.06 -18.86 -3.06
N ASN A 25 -12.32 -17.86 -2.21
CA ASN A 25 -13.65 -17.68 -1.63
C ASN A 25 -14.37 -16.53 -2.36
N PRO A 26 -15.34 -16.82 -3.24
CA PRO A 26 -16.20 -15.80 -3.79
C PRO A 26 -17.25 -15.46 -2.72
N GLY A 27 -17.16 -14.27 -2.12
CA GLY A 27 -18.31 -13.68 -1.43
C GLY A 27 -18.11 -13.10 -0.03
N GLU A 28 -16.91 -13.14 0.56
CA GLU A 28 -16.71 -12.42 1.83
C GLU A 28 -16.19 -11.01 1.53
N ALA A 29 -17.07 -10.03 1.75
CA ALA A 29 -16.66 -8.64 1.90
C ALA A 29 -15.62 -8.59 3.02
N VAL A 30 -14.35 -8.47 2.64
CA VAL A 30 -13.26 -8.24 3.59
C VAL A 30 -13.60 -6.94 4.32
N ALA A 31 -14.01 -7.05 5.58
CA ALA A 31 -14.33 -5.90 6.41
C ALA A 31 -13.06 -5.05 6.54
N VAL A 32 -13.04 -3.92 5.83
CA VAL A 32 -11.95 -2.95 5.92
C VAL A 32 -12.06 -2.28 7.30
N PRO A 33 -11.10 -2.46 8.21
CA PRO A 33 -11.15 -1.81 9.51
C PRO A 33 -11.07 -0.29 9.32
N GLU A 34 -12.02 0.40 9.95
CA GLU A 34 -12.26 1.83 9.79
C GLU A 34 -11.09 2.73 10.26
N LYS A 35 -10.19 2.19 11.08
CA LYS A 35 -8.98 2.86 11.58
C LYS A 35 -7.83 1.89 11.77
N ILE A 36 -6.78 2.04 10.98
CA ILE A 36 -5.50 1.37 11.22
C ILE A 36 -4.58 2.42 11.84
N ALA A 37 -4.50 2.44 13.17
CA ALA A 37 -3.58 3.29 13.89
C ALA A 37 -2.68 2.43 14.77
N HIS A 38 -1.43 2.21 14.33
CA HIS A 38 -0.37 1.83 15.25
C HIS A 38 0.70 2.92 15.26
N ASN A 39 0.97 3.39 16.47
CA ASN A 39 1.98 4.37 16.79
C ASN A 39 3.29 3.62 17.08
N LEU A 40 4.35 3.89 16.31
CA LEU A 40 5.71 3.42 16.58
C LEU A 40 6.34 4.27 17.67
N ILE A 41 6.71 3.67 18.80
CA ILE A 41 7.36 4.40 19.89
C ILE A 41 8.82 4.67 19.53
N GLU A 42 9.19 5.94 19.41
CA GLU A 42 10.57 6.36 19.11
C GLU A 42 11.36 6.68 20.38
N ASN A 43 10.75 7.43 21.29
CA ASN A 43 11.35 7.75 22.57
C ASN A 43 10.39 7.38 23.69
N PHE A 44 10.98 6.81 24.73
CA PHE A 44 10.28 6.46 25.95
C PHE A 44 11.06 7.03 27.13
N ASN A 45 10.57 8.14 27.69
CA ASN A 45 11.23 8.82 28.80
C ASN A 45 10.36 8.75 30.05
N ILE A 46 10.87 8.09 31.10
CA ILE A 46 10.22 8.00 32.40
C ILE A 46 10.89 8.99 33.35
N SER A 47 10.11 9.94 33.85
CA SER A 47 10.49 10.78 34.99
C SER A 47 9.64 10.42 36.21
N ARG A 48 10.04 10.87 37.41
CA ARG A 48 9.27 10.67 38.65
C ARG A 48 7.85 11.24 38.61
N LYS A 49 7.53 12.12 37.64
CA LYS A 49 6.24 12.82 37.54
C LYS A 49 5.52 12.62 36.20
N SER A 50 6.16 11.99 35.22
CA SER A 50 5.59 11.84 33.89
C SER A 50 6.20 10.68 33.12
N ILE A 51 5.42 10.12 32.20
CA ILE A 51 5.87 9.22 31.15
C ILE A 51 5.65 9.98 29.83
N ILE A 52 6.70 10.15 29.04
CA ILE A 52 6.66 10.76 27.70
C ILE A 52 6.91 9.66 26.69
N ILE A 53 5.95 9.46 25.78
CA ILE A 53 6.03 8.50 24.69
C ILE A 53 5.98 9.31 23.40
N ASP A 54 7.12 9.46 22.73
CA ASP A 54 7.14 10.01 21.38
C ASP A 54 6.78 8.86 20.45
N SER A 55 5.74 9.04 19.65
CA SER A 55 5.31 8.00 18.73
C SER A 55 5.03 8.53 17.33
N ARG A 56 5.52 7.83 16.31
CA ARG A 56 5.24 8.13 14.90
C ARG A 56 4.13 7.27 14.35
N LYS A 57 3.29 7.87 13.53
CA LYS A 57 2.22 7.14 12.85
C LYS A 57 2.81 6.45 11.62
N VAL A 58 2.51 5.17 11.46
CA VAL A 58 2.88 4.43 10.25
C VAL A 58 1.93 4.80 9.13
N ALA A 59 2.49 5.15 7.97
CA ALA A 59 1.71 5.46 6.77
C ALA A 59 1.64 4.29 5.80
N GLY A 60 2.69 3.45 5.73
CA GLY A 60 2.74 2.33 4.81
C GLY A 60 3.98 1.47 4.99
N ILE A 61 4.15 0.52 4.07
CA ILE A 61 5.30 -0.39 4.04
C ILE A 61 6.07 -0.14 2.76
N VAL A 62 7.40 -0.04 2.82
CA VAL A 62 8.28 0.11 1.65
C VAL A 62 9.07 -1.17 1.46
N PHE A 63 9.11 -1.70 0.23
CA PHE A 63 10.05 -2.75 -0.12
C PHE A 63 11.31 -2.15 -0.73
N SER A 64 12.46 -2.36 -0.08
CA SER A 64 13.76 -1.89 -0.54
C SER A 64 14.86 -2.89 -0.20
N GLU A 65 15.76 -3.13 -1.16
CA GLU A 65 16.94 -3.99 -0.99
C GLU A 65 16.61 -5.39 -0.41
N GLY A 66 15.48 -5.98 -0.82
CA GLY A 66 15.06 -7.31 -0.36
C GLY A 66 14.37 -7.34 1.00
N ASN A 67 14.15 -6.18 1.64
CA ASN A 67 13.56 -6.07 2.96
C ASN A 67 12.30 -5.18 2.94
N TYR A 68 11.39 -5.42 3.88
CA TYR A 68 10.21 -4.58 4.10
C TYR A 68 10.48 -3.63 5.28
N TYR A 69 10.15 -2.35 5.11
CA TYR A 69 10.32 -1.31 6.13
C TYR A 69 9.00 -0.62 6.43
N LEU A 70 8.75 -0.30 7.70
CA LEU A 70 7.69 0.64 8.07
C LEU A 70 8.11 2.05 7.68
N CYS A 71 7.25 2.70 6.90
CA CYS A 71 7.38 4.10 6.53
C CYS A 71 6.45 4.91 7.44
N SER A 72 7.02 5.87 8.17
CA SER A 72 6.25 6.85 8.93
C SER A 72 5.57 7.87 8.00
N ASP A 73 4.61 8.61 8.55
CA ASP A 73 3.89 9.70 7.88
C ASP A 73 4.78 10.86 7.40
N ASP A 74 5.95 11.05 8.01
CA ASP A 74 6.98 12.00 7.56
C ASP A 74 7.96 11.44 6.52
N GLY A 75 7.78 10.17 6.11
CA GLY A 75 8.56 9.52 5.06
C GLY A 75 9.87 8.87 5.52
N ASN A 76 10.09 8.69 6.82
CA ASN A 76 11.25 7.95 7.33
C ASN A 76 10.99 6.44 7.40
N LEU A 77 12.04 5.64 7.14
CA LEU A 77 12.02 4.19 7.29
C LEU A 77 12.51 3.83 8.69
N VAL A 78 11.59 3.37 9.54
CA VAL A 78 11.84 3.29 10.99
C VAL A 78 12.30 1.90 11.42
N SER A 79 11.68 0.84 10.89
CA SER A 79 11.93 -0.53 11.33
C SER A 79 11.72 -1.51 10.20
N SER A 80 12.55 -2.56 10.14
CA SER A 80 12.32 -3.68 9.24
C SER A 80 11.21 -4.58 9.78
N VAL A 81 10.33 -5.02 8.89
CA VAL A 81 9.16 -5.83 9.22
C VAL A 81 9.41 -7.26 8.80
N LEU A 82 9.16 -8.21 9.70
CA LEU A 82 9.14 -9.62 9.33
C LEU A 82 7.94 -9.89 8.42
N SER A 83 8.09 -10.78 7.44
CA SER A 83 7.05 -11.07 6.45
C SER A 83 5.71 -11.50 7.07
N GLU A 84 5.72 -12.02 8.30
CA GLU A 84 4.54 -12.41 9.08
C GLU A 84 3.78 -11.21 9.68
N GLU A 85 4.39 -10.03 9.80
CA GLU A 85 3.72 -8.83 10.30
C GLU A 85 3.09 -7.98 9.18
N LEU A 86 3.33 -8.34 7.92
CA LEU A 86 2.70 -7.76 6.72
C LEU A 86 1.17 -7.96 6.69
N PHE A 87 0.61 -8.85 7.53
CA PHE A 87 -0.84 -9.02 7.66
C PHE A 87 -1.53 -7.80 8.30
N ARG A 88 -0.79 -6.84 8.84
CA ARG A 88 -1.34 -5.54 9.21
C ARG A 88 -1.58 -4.75 7.93
N LEU A 89 -2.82 -4.31 7.73
CA LEU A 89 -3.41 -3.72 6.52
C LEU A 89 -2.81 -2.36 6.09
N TYR A 90 -1.49 -2.19 6.18
CA TYR A 90 -0.81 -1.01 5.66
C TYR A 90 -0.66 -1.10 4.14
N PRO A 91 -0.84 0.01 3.43
CA PRO A 91 -0.58 0.04 2.00
C PRO A 91 0.91 -0.20 1.72
N LEU A 92 1.19 -1.01 0.71
CA LEU A 92 2.53 -1.23 0.20
C LEU A 92 2.90 -0.11 -0.77
N PHE A 93 4.02 0.57 -0.51
CA PHE A 93 4.59 1.60 -1.36
C PHE A 93 5.69 1.01 -2.24
N LEU A 94 5.47 1.12 -3.55
CA LEU A 94 6.33 0.62 -4.60
C LEU A 94 6.79 1.77 -5.49
N GLU A 95 7.87 1.53 -6.24
CA GLU A 95 8.49 2.54 -7.12
C GLU A 95 8.85 3.81 -6.35
N VAL A 96 9.25 3.67 -5.09
CA VAL A 96 9.67 4.79 -4.25
C VAL A 96 11.15 5.06 -4.44
N LYS A 97 11.50 6.34 -4.58
CA LYS A 97 12.90 6.79 -4.52
C LYS A 97 13.28 7.05 -3.07
N LEU A 98 14.40 6.47 -2.65
CA LEU A 98 14.93 6.61 -1.30
C LEU A 98 16.25 7.40 -1.33
N GLU A 99 16.44 8.22 -0.30
CA GLU A 99 17.68 8.95 -0.01
C GLU A 99 18.20 8.50 1.36
N GLY A 100 18.83 7.32 1.39
CA GLY A 100 19.14 6.62 2.64
C GLY A 100 17.91 5.92 3.22
N LEU A 101 17.65 6.11 4.52
CA LEU A 101 16.50 5.53 5.23
C LEU A 101 15.27 6.45 5.22
N GLN A 102 15.08 7.21 4.14
CA GLN A 102 13.94 8.11 3.99
C GLN A 102 13.52 8.21 2.53
N LEU A 103 12.25 8.52 2.30
CA LEU A 103 11.74 8.91 0.99
C LEU A 103 12.47 10.17 0.50
N SER A 104 12.64 10.28 -0.82
CA SER A 104 13.06 11.54 -1.44
C SER A 104 12.06 12.67 -1.15
N GLU A 105 12.47 13.92 -1.36
CA GLU A 105 11.60 15.09 -1.15
C GLU A 105 10.33 15.06 -2.02
N GLU A 106 10.40 14.49 -3.23
CA GLU A 106 9.22 14.24 -4.06
C GLU A 106 8.33 13.17 -3.44
N GLY A 107 8.90 12.07 -2.95
CA GLY A 107 8.18 11.01 -2.25
C GLY A 107 7.44 11.52 -1.01
N LYS A 108 8.09 12.37 -0.20
CA LYS A 108 7.45 12.99 0.98
C LYS A 108 6.25 13.87 0.59
N LYS A 109 6.35 14.61 -0.52
CA LYS A 109 5.21 15.42 -1.03
C LYS A 109 4.05 14.54 -1.46
N ILE A 110 4.32 13.44 -2.17
CA ILE A 110 3.29 12.47 -2.56
C ILE A 110 2.65 11.85 -1.32
N LEU A 111 3.44 11.43 -0.34
CA LEU A 111 2.96 10.86 0.91
C LEU A 111 2.02 11.81 1.66
N SER A 112 2.42 13.08 1.78
CA SER A 112 1.60 14.12 2.42
C SER A 112 0.28 14.36 1.67
N LEU A 113 0.30 14.37 0.34
CA LEU A 113 -0.94 14.45 -0.46
C LEU A 113 -1.86 13.25 -0.23
N LEU A 114 -1.30 12.06 -0.02
CA LEU A 114 -2.03 10.81 0.17
C LEU A 114 -2.53 10.58 1.59
N GLU A 115 -2.12 11.38 2.58
CA GLU A 115 -2.54 11.22 3.97
C GLU A 115 -4.07 11.04 4.17
N PRO A 116 -4.95 11.81 3.48
CA PRO A 116 -6.40 11.66 3.64
C PRO A 116 -6.92 10.30 3.18
N VAL A 117 -6.26 9.69 2.18
CA VAL A 117 -6.76 8.48 1.52
C VAL A 117 -6.18 7.20 2.12
N LEU A 118 -4.93 7.24 2.61
CA LEU A 118 -4.24 6.07 3.18
C LEU A 118 -4.90 5.57 4.48
N ASN A 119 -5.48 6.48 5.28
CA ASN A 119 -6.16 6.13 6.53
C ASN A 119 -7.48 5.38 6.34
N SER A 120 -8.00 5.31 5.12
CA SER A 120 -9.31 4.73 4.84
C SER A 120 -9.33 3.21 4.75
N GLY A 121 -8.16 2.58 4.65
CA GLY A 121 -8.02 1.14 4.44
C GLY A 121 -8.42 0.65 3.04
N PHE A 122 -8.87 1.50 2.11
CA PHE A 122 -9.28 1.04 0.76
C PHE A 122 -8.11 0.78 -0.19
N VAL A 123 -6.95 1.36 0.10
CA VAL A 123 -5.75 1.28 -0.74
C VAL A 123 -4.85 0.16 -0.23
N SER A 124 -4.58 -0.82 -1.09
CA SER A 124 -3.66 -1.93 -0.82
C SER A 124 -2.22 -1.57 -1.22
N THR A 125 -2.04 -0.92 -2.37
CA THR A 125 -0.71 -0.67 -2.94
C THR A 125 -0.68 0.69 -3.64
N VAL A 126 0.43 1.39 -3.54
CA VAL A 126 0.69 2.69 -4.16
C VAL A 126 1.98 2.63 -4.96
N PHE A 127 1.93 2.97 -6.24
CA PHE A 127 3.08 3.05 -7.13
C PHE A 127 3.40 4.52 -7.36
N PHE A 128 4.51 5.00 -6.79
CA PHE A 128 4.84 6.42 -6.73
C PHE A 128 5.17 7.00 -8.11
N GLU A 129 6.02 6.33 -8.89
CA GLU A 129 6.44 6.80 -10.21
C GLU A 129 5.35 6.60 -11.27
N SER A 130 4.76 5.41 -11.34
CA SER A 130 3.74 5.07 -12.34
C SER A 130 2.39 5.76 -12.13
N LYS A 131 2.18 6.41 -10.98
CA LYS A 131 0.90 7.06 -10.61
C LYS A 131 -0.27 6.08 -10.70
N LYS A 132 -0.12 4.98 -9.96
CA LYS A 132 -1.10 3.91 -9.87
C LYS A 132 -1.38 3.55 -8.42
N VAL A 133 -2.59 3.11 -8.15
CA VAL A 133 -2.95 2.48 -6.88
C VAL A 133 -3.70 1.19 -7.13
N ILE A 134 -3.52 0.22 -6.24
CA ILE A 134 -4.33 -1.00 -6.18
C ILE A 134 -5.24 -0.89 -4.97
N LEU A 135 -6.53 -1.11 -5.17
CA LEU A 135 -7.53 -1.15 -4.10
C LEU A 135 -7.61 -2.57 -3.51
N ILE A 136 -8.18 -2.73 -2.31
CA ILE A 136 -8.32 -4.06 -1.66
C ILE A 136 -8.99 -5.12 -2.56
N LYS A 137 -9.91 -4.74 -3.45
CA LYS A 137 -10.54 -5.65 -4.43
C LYS A 137 -9.64 -6.04 -5.61
N GLY A 138 -8.36 -5.66 -5.59
CA GLY A 138 -7.41 -5.88 -6.67
C GLY A 138 -7.67 -5.02 -7.91
N VAL A 139 -8.51 -3.98 -7.79
CA VAL A 139 -8.75 -3.02 -8.88
C VAL A 139 -7.54 -2.09 -8.99
N THR A 140 -6.97 -1.98 -10.17
CA THR A 140 -5.87 -1.05 -10.46
C THR A 140 -6.43 0.25 -11.01
N LEU A 141 -6.14 1.37 -10.35
CA LEU A 141 -6.43 2.70 -10.84
C LEU A 141 -5.15 3.39 -11.28
N SER A 142 -5.18 3.99 -12.47
CA SER A 142 -4.12 4.84 -13.01
C SER A 142 -4.64 6.26 -13.22
N PHE A 143 -3.79 7.25 -13.06
CA PHE A 143 -4.16 8.67 -13.17
C PHE A 143 -2.96 9.53 -13.60
N ARG A 144 -3.24 10.77 -14.02
CA ARG A 144 -2.20 11.72 -14.45
C ARG A 144 -1.57 12.46 -13.29
N ASP A 145 -2.35 12.83 -12.28
CA ASP A 145 -1.88 13.57 -11.12
C ASP A 145 -2.41 12.93 -9.82
N TRP A 146 -1.58 12.93 -8.77
CA TRP A 146 -1.98 12.49 -7.43
C TRP A 146 -3.17 13.27 -6.89
N ARG A 147 -3.29 14.56 -7.26
CA ARG A 147 -4.42 15.41 -6.89
C ARG A 147 -5.74 14.89 -7.45
N ASP A 148 -5.75 14.34 -8.65
CA ASP A 148 -6.97 13.78 -9.27
C ASP A 148 -7.48 12.60 -8.43
N PHE A 149 -6.56 11.75 -7.98
CA PHE A 149 -6.89 10.62 -7.12
C PHE A 149 -7.46 11.07 -5.78
N VAL A 150 -6.76 12.00 -5.09
CA VAL A 150 -7.15 12.46 -3.76
C VAL A 150 -8.48 13.22 -3.79
N ASN A 151 -8.67 14.12 -4.76
CA ASN A 151 -9.88 14.93 -4.87
C ASN A 151 -11.13 14.10 -5.20
N ASN A 152 -10.97 13.00 -5.94
CA ASN A 152 -12.08 12.14 -6.34
C ASN A 152 -12.27 10.92 -5.43
N PHE A 153 -11.48 10.80 -4.35
CA PHE A 153 -11.42 9.58 -3.54
C PHE A 153 -12.75 9.17 -2.90
N GLU A 154 -13.50 10.13 -2.35
CA GLU A 154 -14.80 9.85 -1.75
C GLU A 154 -15.83 9.38 -2.78
N MET A 155 -15.78 9.92 -3.99
CA MET A 155 -16.60 9.43 -5.10
C MET A 155 -16.20 7.99 -5.47
N LEU A 156 -14.90 7.69 -5.53
CA LEU A 156 -14.40 6.34 -5.81
C LEU A 156 -14.87 5.31 -4.79
N LYS A 157 -14.85 5.66 -3.49
CA LYS A 157 -15.39 4.80 -2.43
C LYS A 157 -16.85 4.41 -2.69
N SER A 158 -17.68 5.37 -3.10
CA SER A 158 -19.09 5.11 -3.39
C SER A 158 -19.32 4.19 -4.61
N GLN A 159 -18.34 4.11 -5.51
CA GLN A 159 -18.44 3.35 -6.76
C GLN A 159 -17.72 2.00 -6.72
N ILE A 160 -16.93 1.74 -5.67
CA ILE A 160 -16.02 0.59 -5.61
C ILE A 160 -16.73 -0.76 -5.67
N ASP A 161 -18.01 -0.82 -5.28
CA ASP A 161 -18.83 -2.02 -5.35
C ASP A 161 -19.28 -2.37 -6.77
N PHE A 162 -19.26 -1.40 -7.69
CA PHE A 162 -19.60 -1.60 -9.09
C PHE A 162 -18.37 -1.86 -9.96
N LEU A 163 -17.15 -1.72 -9.42
CA LEU A 163 -15.92 -2.00 -10.15
C LEU A 163 -15.68 -3.49 -10.23
N GLU A 164 -15.29 -3.95 -11.42
CA GLU A 164 -15.00 -5.35 -11.66
C GLU A 164 -13.68 -5.72 -10.97
N PRO A 165 -13.66 -6.75 -10.10
CA PRO A 165 -12.44 -7.18 -9.43
C PRO A 165 -11.32 -7.48 -10.43
N ARG A 166 -10.07 -7.19 -10.03
CA ARG A 166 -8.85 -7.46 -10.86
C ARG A 166 -8.84 -6.76 -12.24
N SER A 167 -9.67 -5.73 -12.43
CA SER A 167 -9.68 -4.92 -13.64
C SER A 167 -8.84 -3.66 -13.49
N GLU A 168 -8.45 -3.09 -14.63
CA GLU A 168 -7.72 -1.83 -14.71
C GLU A 168 -8.63 -0.69 -15.17
N TYR A 169 -8.50 0.45 -14.51
CA TYR A 169 -9.21 1.67 -14.87
C TYR A 169 -8.27 2.87 -14.92
N PHE A 170 -8.61 3.83 -15.76
CA PHE A 170 -8.03 5.16 -15.78
C PHE A 170 -9.00 6.14 -15.13
N LEU A 171 -8.52 6.91 -14.16
CA LEU A 171 -9.25 7.99 -13.50
C LEU A 171 -8.93 9.31 -14.20
N THR A 172 -9.96 9.97 -14.72
CA THR A 172 -9.81 11.31 -15.28
C THR A 172 -9.77 12.37 -14.19
N GLU A 173 -9.28 13.57 -14.54
CA GLU A 173 -9.29 14.77 -13.68
C GLU A 173 -10.71 15.10 -13.16
N SER A 174 -11.74 14.82 -13.96
CA SER A 174 -13.16 15.01 -13.63
C SER A 174 -13.80 13.88 -12.81
N GLY A 175 -13.02 12.87 -12.39
CA GLY A 175 -13.53 11.75 -11.60
C GLY A 175 -14.17 10.63 -12.41
N ILE A 176 -14.06 10.61 -13.73
CA ILE A 176 -14.64 9.55 -14.56
C ILE A 176 -13.69 8.34 -14.58
N LEU A 177 -14.23 7.15 -14.31
CA LEU A 177 -13.50 5.89 -14.44
C LEU A 177 -13.70 5.27 -15.82
N ILE A 178 -12.61 5.12 -16.56
CA ILE A 178 -12.59 4.50 -17.88
C ILE A 178 -11.93 3.13 -17.74
N LYS A 179 -12.67 2.04 -18.01
CA LYS A 179 -12.10 0.70 -17.99
C LYS A 179 -11.07 0.56 -19.10
N ILE A 180 -9.84 0.22 -18.75
CA ILE A 180 -8.80 -0.12 -19.72
C ILE A 180 -9.00 -1.59 -20.08
N ARG A 181 -9.22 -1.86 -21.37
CA ARG A 181 -9.21 -3.24 -21.90
C ARG A 181 -7.82 -3.48 -22.46
N GLY A 182 -7.15 -4.55 -22.01
CA GLY A 182 -5.98 -5.05 -22.70
C GLY A 182 -6.40 -5.57 -24.08
N ASP A 183 -5.63 -5.23 -25.11
CA ASP A 183 -5.65 -5.95 -26.38
C ASP A 183 -4.94 -7.32 -26.22
#